data_AF-A0A5K0WD44-F1
#
_entry.id   AF-A0A5K0WD44-F1
#
_cell.length_a   1.000
_cell.length_b   1.000
_cell.length_c   1.000
_cell.angle_alpha   90.00
_cell.angle_beta   90.00
_cell.angle_gamma   90.00
#
_symmetry.space_group_name_H-M   'P 1'
#
loop_
_entity.id
_entity.type
_entity.pdbx_description
1 polymer ?
#
loop_
_entity_poly.entity_id
_entity_poly.type
_entity_poly.pdbx_seq_one_letter_code
_entity_poly.pdbx_strand_id
1 'polypeptide(L)' 'VRLGKNGVEEVLGLGSLSDYEKEGLESLKPELKASIEKGIKFANN' A
#
# COMPACT_ATOMS: atom_id res chain seq x y z
N VAL A 1 8.67 7.12 0.20
CA VAL A 1 9.82 6.20 0.13
C VAL A 1 11.11 6.99 -0.07
N ARG A 2 12.25 6.48 0.42
CA ARG A 2 13.59 6.98 0.09
C ARG A 2 14.27 5.97 -0.84
N LEU A 3 14.85 6.46 -1.92
CA LEU A 3 15.56 5.64 -2.90
C LEU A 3 17.06 5.73 -2.68
N GLY A 4 17.77 4.69 -3.10
CA GLY A 4 19.19 4.78 -3.36
C GLY A 4 19.63 3.75 -4.38
N LYS A 5 20.89 3.31 -4.32
CA LYS A 5 21.57 2.71 -5.48
C LYS A 5 20.91 1.42 -5.99
N ASN A 6 20.20 0.71 -5.12
CA ASN A 6 19.57 -0.58 -5.42
C ASN A 6 18.04 -0.52 -5.39
N GLY A 7 17.45 0.67 -5.55
CA GLY A 7 16.00 0.87 -5.52
C GLY A 7 15.51 1.47 -4.20
N VAL A 8 14.41 0.96 -3.65
CA VAL A 8 13.84 1.47 -2.39
C VAL A 8 14.76 1.10 -1.23
N GLU A 9 15.33 2.10 -0.56
CA GLU A 9 16.16 1.92 0.64
C GLU A 9 15.36 2.12 1.93
N GLU A 10 14.25 2.86 1.87
CA GLU A 10 13.41 3.10 3.03
C GLU A 10 11.95 3.31 2.65
N VAL A 11 11.05 2.67 3.41
CA VAL A 11 9.62 2.93 3.35
C VAL A 11 9.26 3.91 4.45
N LEU A 12 9.15 5.18 4.09
CA LEU A 12 8.61 6.21 4.97
C LEU A 12 7.13 5.91 5.21
N GLY A 13 6.71 5.91 6.49
CA GLY A 13 5.31 5.73 6.86
C GLY A 13 4.42 6.88 6.41
N LEU A 14 3.13 6.81 6.74
CA LEU A 14 2.12 7.77 6.28
C LEU A 14 2.17 9.13 7.02
N GLY A 15 2.96 9.24 8.08
CA GLY A 15 2.95 10.42 8.96
C GLY A 15 1.67 10.50 9.80
N SER A 16 1.36 11.70 10.30
CA SER A 16 0.11 11.97 11.01
C SER A 16 -1.03 12.14 10.01
N LEU A 17 -2.13 11.44 10.24
CA LEU A 17 -3.35 11.54 9.44
C LEU A 17 -4.45 12.25 10.25
N SER A 18 -5.26 13.04 9.55
CA SER A 18 -6.54 13.53 10.08
C SER A 18 -7.53 12.36 10.27
N ASP A 19 -8.59 12.58 11.03
CA ASP A 19 -9.57 11.53 11.28
C ASP A 19 -10.33 11.12 10.01
N TYR A 20 -10.60 12.08 9.12
CA TYR A 20 -11.18 11.81 7.79
C TYR A 20 -10.26 10.91 6.93
N GLU A 21 -8.95 11.18 6.93
CA GLU A 21 -7.99 10.37 6.18
C GLU A 21 -7.83 8.96 6.74
N LYS A 22 -7.90 8.79 8.07
CA LYS A 22 -7.87 7.46 8.71
C LYS A 22 -9.09 6.64 8.31
N GLU A 23 -10.28 7.23 8.36
CA GLU A 23 -11.51 6.54 7.95
C GLU A 23 -11.45 6.10 6.49
N GLY A 24 -11.02 7.01 5.61
CA GLY A 24 -10.78 6.70 4.19
C GLY A 24 -9.79 5.54 4.02
N LEU A 25 -8.66 5.58 4.72
CA LEU A 25 -7.65 4.53 4.67
C LEU A 25 -8.19 3.17 5.11
N GLU A 26 -8.96 3.10 6.20
CA GLU A 26 -9.55 1.84 6.66
C GLU A 26 -10.56 1.28 5.63
N SER A 27 -11.37 2.14 5.03
CA SER A 27 -12.35 1.72 4.02
C SER A 27 -11.73 1.15 2.73
N LEU A 28 -10.54 1.63 2.34
CA LEU A 28 -9.85 1.23 1.11
C LEU A 28 -9.01 -0.06 1.25
N LYS A 29 -8.62 -0.44 2.46
CA LYS A 29 -7.77 -1.63 2.69
C LYS A 29 -8.32 -2.93 2.11
N PRO A 30 -9.62 -3.27 2.23
CA PRO A 30 -10.16 -4.52 1.69
C PRO A 30 -10.05 -4.61 0.17
N GLU A 31 -10.37 -3.52 -0.54
CA GLU A 31 -10.31 -3.46 -2.00
C GLU A 31 -8.87 -3.59 -2.51
N LEU A 32 -7.93 -2.89 -1.87
CA LEU A 32 -6.51 -2.98 -2.22
C LEU A 32 -5.98 -4.42 -2.05
N LYS A 33 -6.34 -5.09 -0.95
CA LYS A 33 -5.97 -6.49 -0.73
C LYS A 33 -6.53 -7.40 -1.82
N ALA A 34 -7.81 -7.25 -2.16
CA ALA A 34 -8.44 -8.05 -3.22
C ALA A 34 -7.75 -7.85 -4.58
N SER A 35 -7.34 -6.62 -4.90
CA SER A 35 -6.61 -6.30 -6.13
C SER A 35 -5.22 -6.93 -6.19
N ILE A 36 -4.48 -6.91 -5.07
CA ILE A 36 -3.18 -7.58 -4.93
C ILE A 36 -3.34 -9.09 -5.13
N GLU A 37 -4.30 -9.71 -4.44
CA GLU A 37 -4.57 -11.15 -4.57
C GLU A 37 -4.93 -11.55 -6.00
N LYS A 38 -5.73 -10.72 -6.69
CA LYS A 38 -6.07 -10.93 -8.09
C LYS A 38 -4.82 -10.94 -8.98
N GLY A 39 -3.90 -9.99 -8.78
CA GLY A 39 -2.64 -9.93 -9.51
C GLY A 39 -1.74 -11.15 -9.26
N ILE A 40 -1.61 -11.56 -8.00
CA ILE A 40 -0.84 -12.76 -7.62
C ILE A 40 -1.43 -14.02 -8.27
N LYS A 41 -2.75 -14.20 -8.19
CA LYS A 41 -3.43 -15.33 -8.83
C LYS A 41 -3.22 -15.33 -10.34
N PHE A 42 -3.26 -14.17 -10.99
CA PHE A 42 -3.01 -14.08 -12.43
C PHE A 42 -1.58 -14.50 -12.80
N ALA A 43 -0.57 -14.05 -12.05
CA ALA A 43 0.83 -14.36 -12.36
C ALA A 43 1.25 -15.81 -12.07
N ASN A 44 0.55 -16.50 -11.16
CA ASN A 44 0.87 -17.86 -10.73
C ASN A 44 0.08 -18.97 -11.47
N ASN A 45 -0.75 -18.60 -12.45
CA ASN A 45 -1.47 -19.53 -13.33
C ASN A 45 -0.93 -19.41 -14.77
#